data_AF-A0A957Q1A7-F1
#
_entry.id   AF-A0A957Q1A7-F1
#
_cell.length_a   1.000
_cell.length_b   1.000
_cell.length_c   1.000
_cell.angle_alpha   90.00
_cell.angle_beta   90.00
_cell.angle_gamma   90.00
#
_symmetry.space_group_name_H-M   'P 1'
#
loop_
_entity.id
_entity.type
_entity.pdbx_description
1 polymer ?
#
loop_
_entity_poly.entity_id
_entity_poly.type
_entity_poly.pdbx_seq_one_letter_code
_entity_poly.pdbx_strand_id
1 'polypeptide(L)'
;PASGSAYLALVELVNRNVAFDLYQRGYIDLQAGALQPAINAFQAYIDSVSATDNRIGEAWAGMGQAHLQAGSYDAALDALEQVIANYPACSCFGQAWLDKAAVQVAQGDLVTARRTYRTFARDFTEHPLAPEALWRSALLSLNEDNRVEAAADLLRLADAFPMSERTPFALYLVGFGAYRAGLYEQATALLQRLQQDYPDYNADGVTYWLGRAHQADGATAAATAEWQALVAATPESYYGILAAQALHGLPLVSGNFLNAMSTVAGPPTTLPADDGSKAFAESWLASWLDMEPALVATIPLSLATDSELQMGALLLEVDARGDGLAALGRVYERNKDDPHALYVMSLVFEEIGAYRLSIICMSRLLDLSPASLIEDAPIYLQQRAYPRHFADLINQEALLYKINPLLYFSLIRQESLFEEGARSSAAAQGLAQIIPDTGHWVAERLGHPEYTNEIIYQPHINLKFGAYYLAWARDYLDGNIISALVGYNAGPGNAEAWREIAGADDALFVELLTVNEPRLYVRIITTNLYHYTRLYGGS
;
A
#
# COMPACT_ATOMS: atom_id res chain seq x y z
N PRO A 1 20.70 4.47 24.95
CA PRO A 1 19.88 4.39 26.19
C PRO A 1 18.58 3.58 26.03
N ALA A 2 17.91 3.62 24.87
CA ALA A 2 16.65 2.87 24.65
C ALA A 2 16.81 1.39 24.24
N SER A 3 18.01 0.81 24.34
CA SER A 3 18.26 -0.60 23.99
C SER A 3 18.17 -1.51 25.21
N GLY A 4 17.77 -2.78 25.01
CA GLY A 4 17.75 -3.78 26.09
C GLY A 4 19.11 -3.95 26.77
N SER A 5 20.21 -3.79 26.03
CA SER A 5 21.57 -3.81 26.59
C SER A 5 21.86 -2.65 27.56
N ALA A 6 21.23 -1.48 27.35
CA ALA A 6 21.37 -0.36 28.27
C ALA A 6 20.70 -0.64 29.62
N TYR A 7 19.55 -1.33 29.62
CA TYR A 7 18.89 -1.78 30.84
C TYR A 7 19.73 -2.81 31.60
N LEU A 8 20.28 -3.82 30.91
CA LEU A 8 21.16 -4.81 31.56
C LEU A 8 22.43 -4.16 32.16
N ALA A 9 23.03 -3.20 31.46
CA ALA A 9 24.16 -2.44 31.98
C ALA A 9 23.78 -1.61 33.23
N LEU A 10 22.59 -0.99 33.22
CA LEU A 10 22.06 -0.27 34.37
C LEU A 10 21.88 -1.19 35.58
N VAL A 11 21.31 -2.40 35.39
CA VAL A 11 21.15 -3.40 36.46
C VAL A 11 22.51 -3.75 37.08
N GLU A 12 23.55 -3.96 36.27
CA GLU A 12 24.91 -4.23 36.77
C GLU A 12 25.49 -3.06 37.57
N LEU A 13 25.27 -1.81 37.12
CA LEU A 13 25.72 -0.62 37.85
C LEU A 13 25.01 -0.46 39.20
N VAL A 14 23.70 -0.70 39.24
CA VAL A 14 22.90 -0.68 40.47
C VAL A 14 23.34 -1.78 41.43
N ASN A 15 23.53 -3.01 40.95
CA ASN A 15 24.00 -4.15 41.76
C ASN A 15 25.40 -3.90 42.37
N ARG A 16 26.24 -3.13 41.68
CA ARG A 16 27.59 -2.76 42.13
C ARG A 16 27.63 -1.46 42.93
N ASN A 17 26.48 -0.86 43.22
CA ASN A 17 26.34 0.41 43.93
C ASN A 17 27.18 1.55 43.31
N VAL A 18 27.27 1.58 41.98
CA VAL A 18 28.01 2.60 41.24
C VAL A 18 27.10 3.82 41.05
N ALA A 19 27.60 5.00 41.41
CA ALA A 19 26.88 6.26 41.19
C ALA A 19 26.60 6.46 39.69
N PHE A 20 25.36 6.81 39.36
CA PHE A 20 24.89 6.95 37.98
C PHE A 20 23.92 8.13 37.88
N ASP A 21 23.86 8.78 36.72
CA ASP A 21 22.97 9.92 36.48
C ASP A 21 21.50 9.50 36.63
N LEU A 22 20.81 10.09 37.62
CA LEU A 22 19.46 9.67 38.01
C LEU A 22 18.43 9.90 36.90
N TYR A 23 18.60 10.95 36.08
CA TYR A 23 17.77 11.17 34.91
C TYR A 23 17.94 10.05 33.87
N GLN A 24 19.18 9.72 33.51
CA GLN A 24 19.45 8.62 32.58
C GLN A 24 18.93 7.29 33.11
N ARG A 25 19.01 7.04 34.42
CA ARG A 25 18.41 5.86 35.04
C ARG A 25 16.91 5.84 34.82
N GLY A 26 16.21 6.92 35.17
CA GLY A 26 14.76 7.03 35.00
C GLY A 26 14.35 6.80 33.55
N TYR A 27 15.09 7.38 32.60
CA TYR A 27 14.84 7.19 31.18
C TYR A 27 15.02 5.73 30.74
N ILE A 28 16.12 5.08 31.12
CA ILE A 28 16.37 3.67 30.78
C ILE A 28 15.30 2.75 31.40
N ASP A 29 14.97 2.96 32.67
CA ASP A 29 13.95 2.19 33.38
C ASP A 29 12.57 2.35 32.71
N LEU A 30 12.21 3.56 32.29
CA LEU A 30 10.97 3.83 31.55
C LEU A 30 10.94 3.09 30.22
N GLN A 31 12.02 3.15 29.42
CA GLN A 31 12.10 2.43 28.15
C GLN A 31 12.06 0.90 28.33
N ALA A 32 12.49 0.39 29.49
CA ALA A 32 12.45 -1.02 29.83
C ALA A 32 11.12 -1.47 30.45
N GLY A 33 10.15 -0.57 30.67
CA GLY A 33 8.90 -0.86 31.36
C GLY A 33 9.06 -1.08 32.87
N ALA A 34 10.21 -0.73 33.45
CA ALA A 34 10.45 -0.76 34.88
C ALA A 34 9.87 0.51 35.53
N LEU A 35 8.55 0.60 35.59
CA LEU A 35 7.83 1.86 35.86
C LEU A 35 8.10 2.44 37.25
N GLN A 36 8.04 1.63 38.31
CA GLN A 36 8.31 2.14 39.67
C GLN A 36 9.77 2.56 39.86
N PRO A 37 10.78 1.80 39.40
CA PRO A 37 12.17 2.27 39.34
C PRO A 37 12.32 3.59 38.57
N ALA A 38 11.64 3.74 37.42
CA ALA A 38 11.68 4.97 36.63
C ALA A 38 11.14 6.17 37.41
N ILE A 39 9.94 6.03 38.01
CA ILE A 39 9.30 7.07 38.84
C ILE A 39 10.25 7.49 39.98
N ASN A 40 10.80 6.51 40.71
CA ASN A 40 11.69 6.79 41.83
C ASN A 40 12.97 7.53 41.39
N ALA A 41 13.54 7.14 40.23
CA ALA A 41 14.74 7.76 39.69
C ALA A 41 14.49 9.19 39.20
N PHE A 42 13.37 9.44 38.51
CA PHE A 42 12.98 10.79 38.10
C PHE A 42 12.68 11.69 39.29
N GLN A 43 11.94 11.20 40.30
CA GLN A 43 11.67 11.96 41.52
C GLN A 43 12.99 12.32 42.24
N ALA A 44 13.88 11.35 42.42
CA ALA A 44 15.17 11.59 43.05
C ALA A 44 16.03 12.58 42.25
N TYR A 45 15.95 12.56 40.90
CA TYR A 45 16.60 13.57 40.07
C TYR A 45 16.04 14.96 40.34
N ILE A 46 14.72 15.12 40.27
CA ILE A 46 14.00 16.38 40.50
C ILE A 46 14.35 16.97 41.87
N ASP A 47 14.36 16.15 42.92
CA ASP A 47 14.67 16.58 44.30
C ASP A 47 16.15 17.00 44.48
N SER A 48 17.04 16.50 43.61
CA SER A 48 18.49 16.72 43.72
C SER A 48 19.02 17.94 42.97
N VAL A 49 18.25 18.46 42.01
CA VAL A 49 18.68 19.55 41.11
C VAL A 49 17.96 20.86 41.41
N SER A 50 18.48 21.98 40.91
CA SER A 50 17.77 23.26 41.01
C SER A 50 16.60 23.30 40.03
N ALA A 51 15.58 24.12 40.33
CA ALA A 51 14.45 24.34 39.43
C ALA A 51 14.82 24.93 38.05
N THR A 52 16.06 25.43 37.91
CA THR A 52 16.60 25.97 36.65
C THR A 52 17.42 24.95 35.85
N ASP A 53 17.53 23.70 36.32
CA ASP A 53 18.20 22.62 35.60
C ASP A 53 17.50 22.35 34.27
N ASN A 54 18.28 22.12 33.21
CA ASN A 54 17.74 21.99 31.85
C ASN A 54 16.98 20.69 31.58
N ARG A 55 17.16 19.66 32.42
CA ARG A 55 16.49 18.34 32.27
C ARG A 55 15.34 18.15 33.25
N ILE A 56 15.06 19.10 34.14
CA ILE A 56 13.99 18.94 35.14
C ILE A 56 12.61 18.79 34.47
N GLY A 57 12.35 19.53 33.39
CA GLY A 57 11.11 19.38 32.61
C GLY A 57 11.00 18.01 31.95
N GLU A 58 12.11 17.48 31.42
CA GLU A 58 12.16 16.14 30.84
C GLU A 58 11.96 15.04 31.90
N ALA A 59 12.48 15.24 33.12
CA ALA A 59 12.26 14.32 34.23
C ALA A 59 10.78 14.29 34.67
N TRP A 60 10.13 15.46 34.76
CA TRP A 60 8.68 15.54 35.01
C TRP A 60 7.87 14.86 33.90
N ALA A 61 8.22 15.09 32.64
CA ALA A 61 7.57 14.42 31.50
C ALA A 61 7.73 12.90 31.55
N GLY A 62 8.95 12.40 31.79
CA GLY A 62 9.23 10.98 31.93
C GLY A 62 8.48 10.34 33.10
N MET A 63 8.36 11.05 34.23
CA MET A 63 7.57 10.58 35.37
C MET A 63 6.06 10.52 35.04
N GLY A 64 5.53 11.52 34.31
CA GLY A 64 4.17 11.50 33.81
C GLY A 64 3.88 10.30 32.91
N GLN A 65 4.77 9.98 31.98
CA GLN A 65 4.68 8.80 31.11
C GLN A 65 4.75 7.49 31.90
N ALA A 66 5.63 7.39 32.90
CA ALA A 66 5.73 6.21 33.75
C ALA A 66 4.45 5.99 34.56
N HIS A 67 3.86 7.05 35.12
CA HIS A 67 2.58 6.99 35.83
C HIS A 67 1.42 6.59 34.91
N LEU A 68 1.38 7.11 33.68
CA LEU A 68 0.38 6.71 32.68
C LEU A 68 0.46 5.20 32.40
N GLN A 69 1.65 4.68 32.12
CA GLN A 69 1.85 3.25 31.87
C GLN A 69 1.53 2.39 33.11
N ALA A 70 1.67 2.94 34.31
CA ALA A 70 1.35 2.27 35.57
C ALA A 70 -0.16 2.31 35.91
N GLY A 71 -0.97 3.05 35.14
CA GLY A 71 -2.39 3.27 35.42
C GLY A 71 -2.66 4.30 36.53
N SER A 72 -1.64 5.02 36.99
CA SER A 72 -1.74 6.06 38.02
C SER A 72 -2.07 7.42 37.38
N TYR A 73 -3.30 7.56 36.85
CA TYR A 73 -3.67 8.68 36.00
C TYR A 73 -3.59 10.06 36.68
N ASP A 74 -4.02 10.20 37.95
CA ASP A 74 -3.95 11.49 38.66
C ASP A 74 -2.50 11.96 38.83
N ALA A 75 -1.61 11.06 39.25
CA ALA A 75 -0.17 11.36 39.36
C ALA A 75 0.48 11.66 38.00
N ALA A 76 0.00 11.02 36.92
CA ALA A 76 0.45 11.32 35.57
C ALA A 76 0.06 12.75 35.17
N LEU A 77 -1.19 13.15 35.42
CA LEU A 77 -1.67 14.50 35.14
C LEU A 77 -0.90 15.55 35.95
N ASP A 78 -0.70 15.33 37.26
CA ASP A 78 0.04 16.24 38.13
C ASP A 78 1.48 16.47 37.61
N ALA A 79 2.17 15.40 37.22
CA ALA A 79 3.53 15.47 36.69
C ALA A 79 3.59 16.21 35.34
N LEU A 80 2.65 15.94 34.43
CA LEU A 80 2.58 16.60 33.13
C LEU A 80 2.19 18.07 33.25
N GLU A 81 1.37 18.43 34.24
CA GLU A 81 1.03 19.81 34.55
C GLU A 81 2.23 20.61 35.04
N GLN A 82 3.19 19.99 35.76
CA GLN A 82 4.45 20.66 36.09
C GLN A 82 5.21 21.11 34.84
N VAL A 83 5.27 20.25 33.81
CA VAL A 83 5.90 20.59 32.52
C VAL A 83 5.19 21.76 31.87
N ILE A 84 3.87 21.66 31.74
CA ILE A 84 3.05 22.64 31.03
C ILE A 84 3.07 24.01 31.72
N ALA A 85 3.02 24.05 33.05
CA ALA A 85 2.96 25.30 33.79
C ALA A 85 4.31 25.98 33.96
N ASN A 86 5.38 25.20 34.19
CA ASN A 86 6.65 25.73 34.69
C ASN A 86 7.81 25.63 33.68
N TYR A 87 7.69 24.80 32.64
CA TYR A 87 8.80 24.50 31.72
C TYR A 87 8.42 24.65 30.23
N PRO A 88 7.90 25.80 29.78
CA PRO A 88 7.48 26.01 28.39
C PRO A 88 8.62 25.98 27.36
N ALA A 89 9.87 26.18 27.81
CA ALA A 89 11.05 26.07 26.96
C ALA A 89 11.57 24.63 26.81
N CYS A 90 10.96 23.65 27.49
CA CYS A 90 11.36 22.25 27.38
C CYS A 90 11.11 21.73 25.96
N SER A 91 12.05 20.95 25.42
CA SER A 91 11.83 20.12 24.21
C SER A 91 10.60 19.22 24.35
N CYS A 92 10.31 18.79 25.58
CA CYS A 92 9.19 17.95 25.98
C CYS A 92 7.84 18.67 26.09
N PHE A 93 7.80 20.01 25.98
CA PHE A 93 6.60 20.80 26.29
C PHE A 93 5.38 20.37 25.48
N GLY A 94 5.50 20.30 24.16
CA GLY A 94 4.40 19.87 23.30
C GLY A 94 4.00 18.41 23.52
N GLN A 95 4.98 17.52 23.80
CA GLN A 95 4.67 16.12 24.09
C GLN A 95 3.90 15.97 25.41
N ALA A 96 4.21 16.78 26.43
CA ALA A 96 3.48 16.76 27.69
C ALA A 96 2.00 17.13 27.52
N TRP A 97 1.67 18.05 26.61
CA TRP A 97 0.28 18.33 26.23
C TRP A 97 -0.40 17.13 25.58
N LEU A 98 0.28 16.45 24.65
CA LEU A 98 -0.28 15.27 23.99
C LEU A 98 -0.48 14.10 24.95
N ASP A 99 0.48 13.89 25.86
CA ASP A 99 0.44 12.86 26.89
C ASP A 99 -0.66 13.15 27.92
N LYS A 100 -0.87 14.43 28.29
CA LYS A 100 -1.98 14.85 29.16
C LYS A 100 -3.33 14.43 28.57
N ALA A 101 -3.53 14.72 27.29
CA ALA A 101 -4.73 14.29 26.59
C ALA A 101 -4.82 12.76 26.48
N ALA A 102 -3.70 12.06 26.29
CA ALA A 102 -3.68 10.60 26.27
C ALA A 102 -4.06 9.97 27.62
N VAL A 103 -3.65 10.58 28.75
CA VAL A 103 -4.12 10.17 30.09
C VAL A 103 -5.63 10.31 30.20
N GLN A 104 -6.20 11.42 29.73
CA GLN A 104 -7.65 11.64 29.74
C GLN A 104 -8.40 10.63 28.86
N VAL A 105 -7.84 10.25 27.71
CA VAL A 105 -8.36 9.16 26.88
C VAL A 105 -8.33 7.83 27.65
N ALA A 106 -7.24 7.51 28.34
CA ALA A 106 -7.14 6.29 29.14
C ALA A 106 -8.15 6.25 30.31
N GLN A 107 -8.54 7.41 30.83
CA GLN A 107 -9.62 7.56 31.82
C GLN A 107 -11.04 7.47 31.20
N GLY A 108 -11.16 7.46 29.87
CA GLY A 108 -12.43 7.51 29.15
C GLY A 108 -13.05 8.90 29.01
N ASP A 109 -12.35 9.97 29.42
CA ASP A 109 -12.82 11.36 29.27
C ASP A 109 -12.39 11.94 27.91
N LEU A 110 -13.04 11.45 26.85
CA LEU A 110 -12.76 11.84 25.47
C LEU A 110 -13.07 13.32 25.19
N VAL A 111 -14.05 13.90 25.90
CA VAL A 111 -14.43 15.31 25.77
C VAL A 111 -13.32 16.22 26.27
N THR A 112 -12.78 15.94 27.47
CA THR A 112 -11.65 16.72 28.00
C THR A 112 -10.40 16.49 27.18
N ALA A 113 -10.10 15.26 26.73
CA ALA A 113 -8.96 14.97 25.86
C ALA A 113 -8.98 15.81 24.58
N ARG A 114 -10.10 15.85 23.85
CA ARG A 114 -10.25 16.70 22.66
C ARG A 114 -10.06 18.18 22.98
N ARG A 115 -10.64 18.65 24.09
CA ARG A 115 -10.44 20.04 24.53
C ARG A 115 -8.95 20.33 24.77
N THR A 116 -8.23 19.44 25.45
CA THR A 116 -6.79 19.59 25.71
C THR A 116 -5.98 19.64 24.41
N TYR A 117 -6.23 18.74 23.45
CA TYR A 117 -5.60 18.80 22.13
C TYR A 117 -5.88 20.11 21.39
N ARG A 118 -7.15 20.54 21.35
CA ARG A 118 -7.57 21.78 20.67
C ARG A 118 -6.98 23.02 21.33
N THR A 119 -6.92 23.06 22.66
CA THR A 119 -6.29 24.15 23.42
C THR A 119 -4.82 24.27 23.06
N PHE A 120 -4.07 23.16 23.07
CA PHE A 120 -2.66 23.17 22.69
C PHE A 120 -2.45 23.68 21.26
N ALA A 121 -3.20 23.15 20.28
CA ALA A 121 -3.07 23.58 18.90
C ALA A 121 -3.44 25.06 18.65
N ARG A 122 -4.43 25.58 19.40
CA ARG A 122 -4.86 26.99 19.32
C ARG A 122 -3.85 27.93 19.94
N ASP A 123 -3.31 27.59 21.11
CA ASP A 123 -2.47 28.50 21.89
C ASP A 123 -1.00 28.45 21.45
N PHE A 124 -0.59 27.38 20.76
CA PHE A 124 0.80 27.16 20.31
C PHE A 124 0.88 26.82 18.81
N THR A 125 0.34 27.69 17.95
CA THR A 125 0.27 27.49 16.49
C THR A 125 1.63 27.31 15.81
N GLU A 126 2.70 27.86 16.36
CA GLU A 126 4.05 27.70 15.79
C GLU A 126 4.73 26.39 16.25
N HIS A 127 4.11 25.64 17.18
CA HIS A 127 4.73 24.43 17.71
C HIS A 127 4.59 23.25 16.72
N PRO A 128 5.66 22.50 16.41
CA PRO A 128 5.63 21.41 15.42
C PRO A 128 4.58 20.30 15.67
N LEU A 129 4.21 20.09 16.95
CA LEU A 129 3.20 19.11 17.37
C LEU A 129 1.74 19.64 17.37
N ALA A 130 1.50 20.92 17.09
CA ALA A 130 0.15 21.47 17.05
C ALA A 130 -0.75 20.81 15.97
N PRO A 131 -0.28 20.53 14.73
CA PRO A 131 -1.08 19.77 13.76
C PRO A 131 -1.38 18.34 14.25
N GLU A 132 -0.43 17.68 14.91
CA GLU A 132 -0.61 16.33 15.47
C GLU A 132 -1.70 16.32 16.55
N ALA A 133 -1.82 17.37 17.36
CA ALA A 133 -2.88 17.48 18.36
C ALA A 133 -4.27 17.52 17.72
N LEU A 134 -4.47 18.36 16.70
CA LEU A 134 -5.75 18.40 15.96
C LEU A 134 -6.04 17.07 15.27
N TRP A 135 -5.01 16.44 14.70
CA TRP A 135 -5.12 15.11 14.11
C TRP A 135 -5.64 14.07 15.11
N ARG A 136 -5.03 13.99 16.31
CA ARG A 136 -5.48 13.09 17.38
C ARG A 136 -6.90 13.40 17.84
N SER A 137 -7.24 14.67 17.99
CA SER A 137 -8.61 15.09 18.34
C SER A 137 -9.65 14.65 17.30
N ALA A 138 -9.31 14.76 16.01
CA ALA A 138 -10.16 14.28 14.92
C ALA A 138 -10.32 12.76 14.94
N LEU A 139 -9.23 12.00 15.15
CA LEU A 139 -9.30 10.54 15.25
C LEU A 139 -10.19 10.06 16.41
N LEU A 140 -10.12 10.73 17.58
CA LEU A 140 -11.02 10.43 18.68
C LEU A 140 -12.49 10.62 18.28
N SER A 141 -12.79 11.69 17.54
CA SER A 141 -14.15 11.97 17.07
C SER A 141 -14.61 10.94 16.03
N LEU A 142 -13.73 10.50 15.12
CA LEU A 142 -14.04 9.45 14.14
C LEU A 142 -14.33 8.10 14.80
N ASN A 143 -13.60 7.75 15.87
CA ASN A 143 -13.84 6.52 16.63
C ASN A 143 -15.20 6.52 17.35
N GLU A 144 -15.74 7.70 17.67
CA GLU A 144 -17.10 7.88 18.20
C GLU A 144 -18.17 8.03 17.09
N ASP A 145 -17.80 7.84 15.81
CA ASP A 145 -18.61 8.15 14.61
C ASP A 145 -19.13 9.61 14.58
N ASN A 146 -18.47 10.51 15.31
CA ASN A 146 -18.78 11.93 15.34
C ASN A 146 -18.05 12.66 14.21
N ARG A 147 -18.58 12.49 12.99
CA ARG A 147 -17.97 13.02 11.76
C ARG A 147 -17.96 14.55 11.68
N VAL A 148 -18.91 15.21 12.36
CA VAL A 148 -18.98 16.68 12.39
C VAL A 148 -17.82 17.26 13.20
N GLU A 149 -17.57 16.75 14.40
CA GLU A 149 -16.44 17.18 15.22
C GLU A 149 -15.09 16.81 14.58
N ALA A 150 -15.00 15.63 13.97
CA ALA A 150 -13.82 15.22 13.21
C ALA A 150 -13.53 16.19 12.06
N ALA A 151 -14.53 16.50 11.23
CA ALA A 151 -14.38 17.44 10.11
C ALA A 151 -13.95 18.83 10.60
N ALA A 152 -14.53 19.33 11.70
CA ALA A 152 -14.15 20.62 12.26
C ALA A 152 -12.68 20.68 12.71
N ASP A 153 -12.15 19.59 13.30
CA ASP A 153 -10.74 19.51 13.70
C ASP A 153 -9.79 19.36 12.50
N LEU A 154 -10.16 18.55 11.51
CA LEU A 154 -9.37 18.36 10.28
C LEU A 154 -9.33 19.63 9.41
N LEU A 155 -10.43 20.37 9.31
CA LEU A 155 -10.45 21.67 8.64
C LEU A 155 -9.57 22.68 9.37
N ARG A 156 -9.67 22.76 10.71
CA ARG A 156 -8.76 23.60 11.51
C ARG A 156 -7.30 23.21 11.31
N LEU A 157 -7.00 21.92 11.18
CA LEU A 157 -5.66 21.44 10.85
C LEU A 157 -5.21 21.99 9.49
N ALA A 158 -6.04 21.82 8.47
CA ALA A 158 -5.71 22.25 7.11
C ALA A 158 -5.58 23.78 6.97
N ASP A 159 -6.39 24.55 7.69
CA ASP A 159 -6.38 26.01 7.63
C ASP A 159 -5.21 26.63 8.40
N ALA A 160 -4.92 26.13 9.59
CA ALA A 160 -3.87 26.70 10.44
C ALA A 160 -2.47 26.14 10.13
N PHE A 161 -2.37 24.95 9.54
CA PHE A 161 -1.08 24.27 9.33
C PHE A 161 -0.91 23.78 7.89
N PRO A 162 -0.99 24.65 6.86
CA PRO A 162 -0.93 24.22 5.46
C PRO A 162 0.37 23.50 5.08
N MET A 163 1.48 23.76 5.79
CA MET A 163 2.77 23.09 5.55
C MET A 163 2.92 21.73 6.25
N SER A 164 1.93 21.28 7.03
CA SER A 164 1.98 19.98 7.69
C SER A 164 1.82 18.84 6.69
N GLU A 165 2.64 17.78 6.83
CA GLU A 165 2.48 16.53 6.07
C GLU A 165 1.10 15.87 6.26
N ARG A 166 0.35 16.26 7.30
CA ARG A 166 -1.01 15.76 7.55
C ARG A 166 -2.10 16.51 6.80
N THR A 167 -1.84 17.74 6.36
CA THR A 167 -2.87 18.59 5.76
C THR A 167 -3.48 17.99 4.49
N PRO A 168 -2.70 17.46 3.53
CA PRO A 168 -3.28 16.86 2.34
C PRO A 168 -4.24 15.71 2.68
N PHE A 169 -3.85 14.85 3.62
CA PHE A 169 -4.70 13.73 4.04
C PHE A 169 -5.93 14.20 4.83
N ALA A 170 -5.80 15.22 5.67
CA ALA A 170 -6.92 15.82 6.38
C ALA A 170 -7.97 16.39 5.40
N LEU A 171 -7.52 17.15 4.39
CA LEU A 171 -8.38 17.66 3.32
C LEU A 171 -9.06 16.53 2.55
N TYR A 172 -8.33 15.48 2.22
CA TYR A 172 -8.89 14.31 1.54
C TYR A 172 -10.00 13.65 2.36
N LEU A 173 -9.76 13.39 3.65
CA LEU A 173 -10.73 12.78 4.54
C LEU A 173 -12.01 13.63 4.68
N VAL A 174 -11.88 14.95 4.83
CA VAL A 174 -13.05 15.83 4.95
C VAL A 174 -13.78 15.97 3.61
N GLY A 175 -13.05 16.17 2.51
CA GLY A 175 -13.63 16.29 1.16
C GLY A 175 -14.38 15.03 0.74
N PHE A 176 -13.77 13.86 0.92
CA PHE A 176 -14.40 12.58 0.66
C PHE A 176 -15.54 12.27 1.64
N GLY A 177 -15.39 12.64 2.92
CA GLY A 177 -16.46 12.56 3.90
C GLY A 177 -17.69 13.40 3.52
N ALA A 178 -17.47 14.63 3.02
CA ALA A 178 -18.51 15.51 2.51
C ALA A 178 -19.20 14.91 1.27
N TYR A 179 -18.43 14.32 0.35
CA TYR A 179 -19.00 13.60 -0.81
C TYR A 179 -19.97 12.50 -0.37
N ARG A 180 -19.54 11.65 0.58
CA ARG A 180 -20.38 10.58 1.14
C ARG A 180 -21.60 11.09 1.90
N ALA A 181 -21.52 12.28 2.48
CA ALA A 181 -22.63 12.92 3.18
C ALA A 181 -23.62 13.64 2.23
N GLY A 182 -23.37 13.63 0.92
CA GLY A 182 -24.20 14.36 -0.05
C GLY A 182 -23.95 15.87 -0.09
N LEU A 183 -22.87 16.34 0.54
CA LEU A 183 -22.47 17.75 0.60
C LEU A 183 -21.54 18.07 -0.58
N TYR A 184 -22.04 17.93 -1.81
CA TYR A 184 -21.21 17.90 -3.03
C TYR A 184 -20.50 19.23 -3.32
N GLU A 185 -21.13 20.38 -3.04
CA GLU A 185 -20.48 21.70 -3.15
C GLU A 185 -19.26 21.80 -2.22
N GLN A 186 -19.40 21.36 -0.97
CA GLN A 186 -18.30 21.37 0.01
C GLN A 186 -17.20 20.37 -0.37
N ALA A 187 -17.59 19.17 -0.82
CA ALA A 187 -16.65 18.16 -1.30
C ALA A 187 -15.82 18.70 -2.47
N THR A 188 -16.48 19.34 -3.44
CA THR A 188 -15.84 19.98 -4.59
C THR A 188 -14.82 21.02 -4.15
N ALA A 189 -15.22 21.96 -3.29
CA ALA A 189 -14.32 23.01 -2.82
C ALA A 189 -13.08 22.46 -2.10
N LEU A 190 -13.24 21.43 -1.28
CA LEU A 190 -12.15 20.81 -0.53
C LEU A 190 -11.20 20.00 -1.41
N LEU A 191 -11.74 19.23 -2.36
CA LEU A 191 -10.94 18.44 -3.29
C LEU A 191 -10.23 19.34 -4.32
N GLN A 192 -10.84 20.44 -4.76
CA GLN A 192 -10.18 21.45 -5.59
C GLN A 192 -9.02 22.11 -4.85
N ARG A 193 -9.23 22.51 -3.59
CA ARG A 193 -8.14 23.04 -2.75
C ARG A 193 -7.01 22.03 -2.62
N LEU A 194 -7.34 20.76 -2.38
CA LEU A 194 -6.34 19.69 -2.29
C LEU A 194 -5.54 19.54 -3.60
N GLN A 195 -6.23 19.52 -4.76
CA GLN A 195 -5.61 19.42 -6.07
C GLN A 195 -4.69 20.62 -6.39
N GLN A 196 -5.08 21.83 -5.98
CA GLN A 196 -4.33 23.07 -6.27
C GLN A 196 -3.14 23.26 -5.33
N ASP A 197 -3.34 23.08 -4.03
CA ASP A 197 -2.34 23.36 -3.01
C ASP A 197 -1.35 22.18 -2.83
N TYR A 198 -1.76 20.96 -3.16
CA TYR A 198 -1.00 19.72 -2.97
C TYR A 198 -1.10 18.75 -4.16
N PRO A 199 -0.67 19.16 -5.36
CA PRO A 199 -0.90 18.41 -6.60
C PRO A 199 -0.30 16.99 -6.62
N ASP A 200 0.74 16.72 -5.83
CA ASP A 200 1.38 15.40 -5.76
C ASP A 200 0.63 14.40 -4.86
N TYR A 201 -0.26 14.87 -3.97
CA TYR A 201 -0.95 14.01 -3.02
C TYR A 201 -2.11 13.26 -3.68
N ASN A 202 -1.95 11.94 -3.90
CA ASN A 202 -3.00 11.07 -4.47
C ASN A 202 -3.65 11.69 -5.73
N ALA A 203 -2.84 12.28 -6.62
CA ALA A 203 -3.28 13.13 -7.73
C ALA A 203 -4.44 12.50 -8.54
N ASP A 204 -4.26 11.25 -8.95
CA ASP A 204 -5.26 10.50 -9.73
C ASP A 204 -6.57 10.31 -8.96
N GLY A 205 -6.48 9.95 -7.68
CA GLY A 205 -7.64 9.72 -6.83
C GLY A 205 -8.41 11.00 -6.52
N VAL A 206 -7.68 12.07 -6.20
CA VAL A 206 -8.27 13.41 -5.98
C VAL A 206 -8.99 13.89 -7.22
N THR A 207 -8.36 13.78 -8.40
CA THR A 207 -8.94 14.20 -9.68
C THR A 207 -10.20 13.39 -10.01
N TYR A 208 -10.17 12.06 -9.82
CA TYR A 208 -11.34 11.22 -10.04
C TYR A 208 -12.51 11.56 -9.11
N TRP A 209 -12.25 11.67 -7.81
CA TRP A 209 -13.27 11.98 -6.80
C TRP A 209 -13.80 13.42 -6.94
N LEU A 210 -12.96 14.36 -7.39
CA LEU A 210 -13.40 15.70 -7.75
C LEU A 210 -14.37 15.67 -8.93
N GLY A 211 -14.06 14.90 -9.98
CA GLY A 211 -14.99 14.69 -11.09
C GLY A 211 -16.33 14.08 -10.63
N ARG A 212 -16.29 13.10 -9.72
CA ARG A 212 -17.49 12.50 -9.09
C ARG A 212 -18.28 13.52 -8.27
N ALA A 213 -17.61 14.39 -7.51
CA ALA A 213 -18.25 15.47 -6.74
C ALA A 213 -18.92 16.49 -7.67
N HIS A 214 -18.23 16.94 -8.73
CA HIS A 214 -18.80 17.80 -9.77
C HIS A 214 -20.03 17.18 -10.44
N GLN A 215 -19.98 15.90 -10.79
CA GLN A 215 -21.12 15.22 -11.40
C GLN A 215 -22.32 15.21 -10.45
N ALA A 216 -22.10 14.90 -9.18
CA ALA A 216 -23.16 14.84 -8.18
C ALA A 216 -23.74 16.23 -7.85
N ASP A 217 -22.95 17.30 -7.99
CA ASP A 217 -23.38 18.70 -7.90
C ASP A 217 -24.07 19.23 -9.17
N GLY A 218 -24.19 18.39 -10.21
CA GLY A 218 -24.78 18.77 -11.51
C GLY A 218 -23.84 19.51 -12.47
N ALA A 219 -22.60 19.77 -12.06
CA ALA A 219 -21.54 20.40 -12.85
C ALA A 219 -20.91 19.42 -13.86
N THR A 220 -21.73 18.88 -14.77
CA THR A 220 -21.33 17.80 -15.69
C THR A 220 -20.13 18.17 -16.58
N ALA A 221 -20.05 19.42 -17.04
CA ALA A 221 -18.92 19.86 -17.88
C ALA A 221 -17.58 19.85 -17.11
N ALA A 222 -17.60 20.23 -15.83
CA ALA A 222 -16.42 20.17 -14.97
C ALA A 222 -16.03 18.72 -14.68
N ALA A 223 -17.01 17.85 -14.36
CA ALA A 223 -16.77 16.42 -14.17
C ALA A 223 -16.09 15.77 -15.38
N THR A 224 -16.61 16.03 -16.59
CA THR A 224 -16.03 15.54 -17.83
C THR A 224 -14.61 16.04 -18.04
N ALA A 225 -14.33 17.31 -17.74
CA ALA A 225 -12.99 17.88 -17.89
C ALA A 225 -11.96 17.20 -16.95
N GLU A 226 -12.31 16.98 -15.68
CA GLU A 226 -11.44 16.27 -14.72
C GLU A 226 -11.11 14.86 -15.22
N TRP A 227 -12.12 14.10 -15.66
CA TRP A 227 -11.92 12.73 -16.13
C TRP A 227 -11.17 12.67 -17.45
N GLN A 228 -11.38 13.61 -18.38
CA GLN A 228 -10.60 13.69 -19.61
C GLN A 228 -9.13 13.98 -19.34
N ALA A 229 -8.84 14.89 -18.42
CA ALA A 229 -7.46 15.19 -18.01
C ALA A 229 -6.79 13.95 -17.40
N LEU A 230 -7.52 13.23 -16.54
CA LEU A 230 -7.00 12.01 -15.91
C LEU A 230 -6.74 10.88 -16.91
N VAL A 231 -7.67 10.62 -17.83
CA VAL A 231 -7.49 9.61 -18.89
C VAL A 231 -6.33 9.98 -19.83
N ALA A 232 -6.12 11.26 -20.12
CA ALA A 232 -5.00 11.70 -20.96
C ALA A 232 -3.63 11.55 -20.28
N ALA A 233 -3.59 11.63 -18.95
CA ALA A 233 -2.35 11.58 -18.18
C ALA A 233 -1.96 10.15 -17.77
N THR A 234 -2.91 9.37 -17.25
CA THR A 234 -2.65 8.05 -16.66
C THR A 234 -3.76 7.04 -17.01
N PRO A 235 -3.99 6.71 -18.30
CA PRO A 235 -5.10 5.86 -18.73
C PRO A 235 -5.10 4.46 -18.12
N GLU A 236 -3.93 3.89 -17.81
CA GLU A 236 -3.78 2.57 -17.17
C GLU A 236 -3.93 2.57 -15.64
N SER A 237 -3.94 3.75 -15.01
CA SER A 237 -4.11 3.85 -13.56
C SER A 237 -5.51 3.40 -13.17
N TYR A 238 -5.67 2.87 -11.95
CA TYR A 238 -6.98 2.48 -11.44
C TYR A 238 -8.03 3.60 -11.61
N TYR A 239 -7.67 4.84 -11.28
CA TYR A 239 -8.59 5.96 -11.38
C TYR A 239 -8.74 6.49 -12.82
N GLY A 240 -7.72 6.37 -13.68
CA GLY A 240 -7.82 6.63 -15.11
C GLY A 240 -8.83 5.70 -15.78
N ILE A 241 -8.79 4.41 -15.43
CA ILE A 241 -9.77 3.42 -15.89
C ILE A 241 -11.18 3.79 -15.39
N LEU A 242 -11.33 4.14 -14.11
CA LEU A 242 -12.64 4.58 -13.58
C LEU A 242 -13.13 5.87 -14.24
N ALA A 243 -12.25 6.81 -14.55
CA ALA A 243 -12.55 8.05 -15.25
C ALA A 243 -13.02 7.77 -16.69
N ALA A 244 -12.34 6.89 -17.42
CA ALA A 244 -12.77 6.44 -18.74
C ALA A 244 -14.18 5.82 -18.66
N GLN A 245 -14.43 4.96 -17.67
CA GLN A 245 -15.76 4.37 -17.48
C GLN A 245 -16.84 5.41 -17.19
N ALA A 246 -16.53 6.41 -16.38
CA ALA A 246 -17.44 7.52 -16.10
C ALA A 246 -17.75 8.34 -17.37
N LEU A 247 -16.75 8.61 -18.21
CA LEU A 247 -16.93 9.26 -19.52
C LEU A 247 -17.81 8.45 -20.48
N HIS A 248 -17.74 7.12 -20.40
CA HIS A 248 -18.60 6.21 -21.16
C HIS A 248 -19.98 5.96 -20.53
N GLY A 249 -20.26 6.52 -19.34
CA GLY A 249 -21.51 6.29 -18.62
C GLY A 249 -21.70 4.85 -18.15
N LEU A 250 -20.61 4.13 -17.92
CA LEU A 250 -20.64 2.73 -17.49
C LEU A 250 -20.97 2.64 -15.98
N PRO A 251 -21.90 1.75 -15.57
CA PRO A 251 -22.26 1.61 -14.17
C PRO A 251 -21.14 0.93 -13.37
N LEU A 252 -20.80 1.50 -12.21
CA LEU A 252 -19.79 0.96 -11.27
C LEU A 252 -20.42 0.08 -10.20
N VAL A 253 -21.37 -0.76 -10.57
CA VAL A 253 -22.08 -1.66 -9.65
C VAL A 253 -21.99 -3.10 -10.13
N SER A 254 -22.13 -4.04 -9.20
CA SER A 254 -22.19 -5.48 -9.49
C SER A 254 -20.97 -6.02 -10.27
N GLY A 255 -19.81 -5.39 -10.12
CA GLY A 255 -18.58 -5.76 -10.82
C GLY A 255 -18.54 -5.38 -12.30
N ASN A 256 -19.50 -4.59 -12.78
CA ASN A 256 -19.54 -4.16 -14.19
C ASN A 256 -18.29 -3.42 -14.63
N PHE A 257 -17.58 -2.78 -13.69
CA PHE A 257 -16.35 -2.05 -13.99
C PHE A 257 -15.24 -2.96 -14.54
N LEU A 258 -15.09 -4.21 -14.06
CA LEU A 258 -14.13 -5.15 -14.67
C LEU A 258 -14.70 -5.83 -15.92
N ASN A 259 -16.01 -6.07 -15.97
CA ASN A 259 -16.66 -6.73 -17.10
C ASN A 259 -16.68 -5.86 -18.37
N ALA A 260 -16.69 -4.53 -18.22
CA ALA A 260 -16.70 -3.57 -19.31
C ALA A 260 -15.29 -3.08 -19.71
N MET A 261 -14.22 -3.76 -19.28
CA MET A 261 -12.85 -3.31 -19.56
C MET A 261 -12.58 -3.13 -21.04
N SER A 262 -13.16 -3.96 -21.92
CA SER A 262 -12.98 -3.86 -23.38
C SER A 262 -13.52 -2.57 -23.98
N THR A 263 -14.40 -1.84 -23.28
CA THR A 263 -14.92 -0.54 -23.72
C THR A 263 -13.96 0.60 -23.43
N VAL A 264 -13.07 0.44 -22.44
CA VAL A 264 -12.15 1.50 -21.97
C VAL A 264 -10.69 1.19 -22.26
N ALA A 265 -10.35 -0.08 -22.47
CA ALA A 265 -9.05 -0.50 -22.96
C ALA A 265 -8.83 0.04 -24.39
N GLY A 266 -7.76 0.81 -24.57
CA GLY A 266 -7.33 1.33 -25.89
C GLY A 266 -6.68 0.28 -26.80
N PRO A 267 -6.05 0.69 -27.91
CA PRO A 267 -5.31 -0.22 -28.77
C PRO A 267 -4.07 -0.83 -28.06
N PRO A 268 -3.50 -1.93 -28.60
CA PRO A 268 -2.26 -2.50 -28.10
C PRO A 268 -1.08 -1.52 -28.10
N THR A 269 -1.00 -0.57 -29.03
CA THR A 269 0.09 0.42 -29.07
C THR A 269 -0.35 1.72 -29.73
N THR A 270 0.36 2.80 -29.42
CA THR A 270 0.26 4.12 -30.07
C THR A 270 1.33 4.33 -31.15
N LEU A 271 2.33 3.44 -31.25
CA LEU A 271 3.47 3.58 -32.17
C LEU A 271 3.07 3.36 -33.64
N PRO A 272 3.36 4.31 -34.54
CA PRO A 272 3.12 4.11 -35.96
C PRO A 272 3.96 2.96 -36.53
N ALA A 273 3.34 2.13 -37.38
CA ALA A 273 3.95 1.02 -38.10
C ALA A 273 4.47 -0.14 -37.23
N ASP A 274 4.14 -0.18 -35.94
CA ASP A 274 4.38 -1.36 -35.12
C ASP A 274 3.49 -2.52 -35.61
N ASP A 275 4.13 -3.55 -36.15
CA ASP A 275 3.49 -4.77 -36.66
C ASP A 275 3.42 -5.88 -35.60
N GLY A 276 3.86 -5.59 -34.37
CA GLY A 276 3.96 -6.53 -33.27
C GLY A 276 5.11 -7.52 -33.38
N SER A 277 6.01 -7.36 -34.35
CA SER A 277 7.14 -8.26 -34.52
C SER A 277 8.28 -7.96 -33.53
N LYS A 278 9.03 -9.02 -33.21
CA LYS A 278 10.31 -8.91 -32.50
C LYS A 278 11.29 -7.98 -33.23
N ALA A 279 11.29 -8.02 -34.56
CA ALA A 279 12.18 -7.20 -35.38
C ALA A 279 11.89 -5.70 -35.25
N PHE A 280 10.61 -5.30 -35.23
CA PHE A 280 10.21 -3.92 -34.97
C PHE A 280 10.66 -3.48 -33.57
N ALA A 281 10.39 -4.28 -32.54
CA ALA A 281 10.79 -3.99 -31.17
C ALA A 281 12.30 -3.86 -30.98
N GLU A 282 13.10 -4.75 -31.59
CA GLU A 282 14.57 -4.67 -31.53
C GLU A 282 15.12 -3.48 -32.30
N SER A 283 14.48 -3.08 -33.41
CA SER A 283 14.83 -1.84 -34.12
C SER A 283 14.53 -0.60 -33.26
N TRP A 284 13.42 -0.61 -32.54
CA TRP A 284 13.06 0.44 -31.59
C TRP A 284 14.05 0.51 -30.42
N LEU A 285 14.39 -0.63 -29.79
CA LEU A 285 15.41 -0.70 -28.74
C LEU A 285 16.77 -0.19 -29.23
N ALA A 286 17.23 -0.67 -30.38
CA ALA A 286 18.48 -0.24 -31.00
C ALA A 286 18.59 1.28 -31.15
N SER A 287 17.49 1.95 -31.49
CA SER A 287 17.47 3.38 -31.77
C SER A 287 17.86 4.26 -30.57
N TRP A 288 17.52 3.84 -29.34
CA TRP A 288 17.83 4.61 -28.13
C TRP A 288 18.92 3.99 -27.27
N LEU A 289 19.27 2.73 -27.52
CA LEU A 289 20.48 2.08 -26.98
C LEU A 289 21.76 2.45 -27.76
N ASP A 290 21.63 3.16 -28.89
CA ASP A 290 22.73 3.52 -29.80
C ASP A 290 23.53 2.29 -30.24
N MET A 291 22.82 1.26 -30.74
CA MET A 291 23.42 0.01 -31.18
C MET A 291 22.77 -0.54 -32.45
N GLU A 292 23.48 -1.43 -33.15
CA GLU A 292 22.94 -2.12 -34.32
C GLU A 292 21.80 -3.08 -33.92
N PRO A 293 20.64 -3.10 -34.63
CA PRO A 293 19.51 -3.98 -34.31
C PRO A 293 19.89 -5.46 -34.17
N ALA A 294 20.81 -5.94 -35.01
CA ALA A 294 21.28 -7.33 -34.96
C ALA A 294 22.02 -7.69 -33.67
N LEU A 295 22.50 -6.71 -32.91
CA LEU A 295 23.23 -6.91 -31.65
C LEU A 295 22.33 -6.83 -30.42
N VAL A 296 21.10 -6.34 -30.53
CA VAL A 296 20.20 -6.09 -29.37
C VAL A 296 19.86 -7.37 -28.60
N ALA A 297 19.68 -8.50 -29.29
CA ALA A 297 19.43 -9.79 -28.66
C ALA A 297 20.72 -10.57 -28.34
N THR A 298 21.89 -10.03 -28.64
CA THR A 298 23.16 -10.74 -28.44
C THR A 298 23.58 -10.64 -26.99
N ILE A 299 23.84 -11.79 -26.35
CA ILE A 299 24.26 -11.81 -24.96
C ILE A 299 25.59 -11.05 -24.75
N PRO A 300 25.62 -10.01 -23.90
CA PRO A 300 26.86 -9.33 -23.54
C PRO A 300 27.88 -10.29 -22.96
N LEU A 301 29.17 -10.07 -23.22
CA LEU A 301 30.24 -10.91 -22.68
C LEU A 301 30.19 -11.00 -21.15
N SER A 302 29.87 -9.89 -20.47
CA SER A 302 29.69 -9.84 -19.02
C SER A 302 28.67 -10.86 -18.52
N LEU A 303 27.52 -10.96 -19.19
CA LEU A 303 26.47 -11.93 -18.86
C LEU A 303 26.85 -13.35 -19.29
N ALA A 304 27.42 -13.51 -20.50
CA ALA A 304 27.83 -14.82 -21.01
C ALA A 304 28.84 -15.54 -20.09
N THR A 305 29.69 -14.77 -19.40
CA THR A 305 30.67 -15.27 -18.43
C THR A 305 30.23 -15.17 -16.97
N ASP A 306 29.00 -14.72 -16.68
CA ASP A 306 28.51 -14.59 -15.30
C ASP A 306 28.28 -16.00 -14.70
N SER A 307 29.06 -16.33 -13.68
CA SER A 307 29.00 -17.64 -13.02
C SER A 307 27.67 -17.88 -12.30
N GLU A 308 27.01 -16.83 -11.81
CA GLU A 308 25.71 -16.97 -11.14
C GLU A 308 24.57 -17.16 -12.13
N LEU A 309 24.68 -16.58 -13.33
CA LEU A 309 23.73 -16.88 -14.42
C LEU A 309 23.82 -18.36 -14.82
N GLN A 310 25.03 -18.86 -15.04
CA GLN A 310 25.27 -20.27 -15.38
C GLN A 310 24.83 -21.22 -14.26
N MET A 311 25.21 -20.92 -13.01
CA MET A 311 24.81 -21.71 -11.85
C MET A 311 23.29 -21.69 -11.64
N GLY A 312 22.66 -20.53 -11.74
CA GLY A 312 21.22 -20.39 -11.58
C GLY A 312 20.44 -21.21 -12.59
N ALA A 313 20.85 -21.18 -13.86
CA ALA A 313 20.25 -22.00 -14.91
C ALA A 313 20.39 -23.51 -14.62
N LEU A 314 21.59 -23.97 -14.26
CA LEU A 314 21.83 -25.38 -13.90
C LEU A 314 21.01 -25.82 -12.68
N LEU A 315 20.83 -24.95 -11.69
CA LEU A 315 20.00 -25.25 -10.51
C LEU A 315 18.52 -25.40 -10.89
N LEU A 316 18.01 -24.61 -11.84
CA LEU A 316 16.65 -24.80 -12.35
C LEU A 316 16.48 -26.13 -13.10
N GLU A 317 17.48 -26.57 -13.86
CA GLU A 317 17.44 -27.85 -14.58
C GLU A 317 17.34 -29.07 -13.64
N VAL A 318 17.92 -28.98 -12.44
CA VAL A 318 17.86 -30.04 -11.41
C VAL A 318 16.75 -29.83 -10.38
N ASP A 319 15.78 -28.94 -10.67
CA ASP A 319 14.64 -28.59 -9.81
C ASP A 319 15.03 -27.99 -8.44
N ALA A 320 16.25 -27.47 -8.32
CA ALA A 320 16.70 -26.70 -7.15
C ALA A 320 16.26 -25.22 -7.28
N ARG A 321 14.95 -24.99 -7.48
CA ARG A 321 14.41 -23.67 -7.88
C ARG A 321 14.75 -22.55 -6.90
N GLY A 322 14.66 -22.79 -5.59
CA GLY A 322 14.92 -21.76 -4.58
C GLY A 322 16.32 -21.16 -4.68
N ASP A 323 17.35 -22.02 -4.72
CA ASP A 323 18.75 -21.59 -4.85
C ASP A 323 19.03 -21.01 -6.25
N GLY A 324 18.45 -21.61 -7.29
CA GLY A 324 18.56 -21.14 -8.67
C GLY A 324 18.02 -19.72 -8.83
N LEU A 325 16.77 -19.47 -8.44
CA LEU A 325 16.13 -18.15 -8.50
C LEU A 325 16.86 -17.12 -7.62
N ALA A 326 17.39 -17.53 -6.46
CA ALA A 326 18.18 -16.64 -5.62
C ALA A 326 19.50 -16.21 -6.31
N ALA A 327 20.16 -17.11 -7.03
CA ALA A 327 21.35 -16.78 -7.82
C ALA A 327 21.01 -15.86 -8.99
N LEU A 328 19.97 -16.18 -9.77
CA LEU A 328 19.51 -15.34 -10.88
C LEU A 328 19.03 -13.96 -10.42
N GLY A 329 18.41 -13.87 -9.24
CA GLY A 329 18.02 -12.59 -8.64
C GLY A 329 19.22 -11.69 -8.34
N ARG A 330 20.36 -12.25 -7.94
CA ARG A 330 21.61 -11.47 -7.78
C ARG A 330 22.18 -10.98 -9.10
N VAL A 331 22.02 -11.75 -10.18
CA VAL A 331 22.36 -11.31 -11.54
C VAL A 331 21.48 -10.13 -11.94
N TYR A 332 20.17 -10.21 -11.72
CA TYR A 332 19.25 -9.10 -11.95
C TYR A 332 19.66 -7.84 -11.17
N GLU A 333 19.90 -7.93 -9.86
CA GLU A 333 20.24 -6.76 -9.04
C GLU A 333 21.51 -6.03 -9.49
N ARG A 334 22.50 -6.76 -10.03
CA ARG A 334 23.73 -6.15 -10.58
C ARG A 334 23.52 -5.43 -11.92
N ASN A 335 22.49 -5.81 -12.67
CA ASN A 335 22.27 -5.36 -14.05
C ASN A 335 20.95 -4.57 -14.22
N LYS A 336 20.22 -4.26 -13.14
CA LYS A 336 18.89 -3.64 -13.18
C LYS A 336 18.85 -2.20 -13.73
N ASP A 337 20.01 -1.61 -13.96
CA ASP A 337 20.19 -0.27 -14.53
C ASP A 337 20.86 -0.29 -15.91
N ASP A 338 21.06 -1.49 -16.50
CA ASP A 338 21.55 -1.69 -17.87
C ASP A 338 20.41 -2.19 -18.77
N PRO A 339 19.80 -1.31 -19.60
CA PRO A 339 18.70 -1.67 -20.48
C PRO A 339 19.00 -2.82 -21.46
N HIS A 340 20.21 -2.89 -22.01
CA HIS A 340 20.57 -3.96 -22.94
C HIS A 340 20.64 -5.30 -22.20
N ALA A 341 21.30 -5.32 -21.03
CA ALA A 341 21.33 -6.49 -20.18
C ALA A 341 19.92 -6.93 -19.75
N LEU A 342 19.05 -5.99 -19.36
CA LEU A 342 17.66 -6.27 -19.01
C LEU A 342 16.88 -6.95 -20.14
N TYR A 343 17.00 -6.46 -21.38
CA TYR A 343 16.35 -7.09 -22.52
C TYR A 343 16.82 -8.54 -22.71
N VAL A 344 18.15 -8.76 -22.76
CA VAL A 344 18.73 -10.09 -22.93
C VAL A 344 18.36 -11.02 -21.77
N MET A 345 18.50 -10.57 -20.53
CA MET A 345 18.13 -11.35 -19.34
C MET A 345 16.64 -11.72 -19.37
N SER A 346 15.76 -10.84 -19.84
CA SER A 346 14.33 -11.16 -19.97
C SER A 346 14.08 -12.35 -20.91
N LEU A 347 14.89 -12.48 -21.99
CA LEU A 347 14.81 -13.60 -22.92
C LEU A 347 15.33 -14.88 -22.28
N VAL A 348 16.53 -14.82 -21.71
CA VAL A 348 17.20 -15.97 -21.07
C VAL A 348 16.36 -16.50 -19.90
N PHE A 349 15.88 -15.63 -19.02
CA PHE A 349 15.07 -16.03 -17.86
C PHE A 349 13.74 -16.65 -18.25
N GLU A 350 13.11 -16.19 -19.34
CA GLU A 350 11.89 -16.85 -19.84
C GLU A 350 12.20 -18.27 -20.35
N GLU A 351 13.28 -18.43 -21.12
CA GLU A 351 13.69 -19.70 -21.72
C GLU A 351 13.96 -20.79 -20.66
N ILE A 352 14.58 -20.41 -19.54
CA ILE A 352 14.89 -21.33 -18.43
C ILE A 352 13.76 -21.43 -17.39
N GLY A 353 12.60 -20.81 -17.65
CA GLY A 353 11.42 -20.88 -16.78
C GLY A 353 11.48 -20.03 -15.51
N ALA A 354 12.39 -19.06 -15.42
CA ALA A 354 12.43 -18.05 -14.36
C ALA A 354 11.48 -16.87 -14.68
N TYR A 355 10.18 -17.18 -14.82
CA TYR A 355 9.18 -16.26 -15.39
C TYR A 355 9.07 -14.94 -14.62
N ARG A 356 9.08 -14.98 -13.28
CA ARG A 356 9.07 -13.76 -12.47
C ARG A 356 10.25 -12.86 -12.80
N LEU A 357 11.45 -13.42 -12.91
CA LEU A 357 12.66 -12.65 -13.21
C LEU A 357 12.61 -12.08 -14.64
N SER A 358 12.04 -12.82 -15.60
CA SER A 358 11.81 -12.31 -16.95
C SER A 358 10.90 -11.08 -16.95
N ILE A 359 9.77 -11.15 -16.25
CA ILE A 359 8.78 -10.07 -16.18
C ILE A 359 9.35 -8.82 -15.49
N ILE A 360 10.09 -8.96 -14.39
CA ILE A 360 10.70 -7.80 -13.72
C ILE A 360 11.79 -7.17 -14.60
N CYS A 361 12.55 -7.97 -15.37
CA CYS A 361 13.53 -7.43 -16.31
C CYS A 361 12.85 -6.59 -17.39
N MET A 362 11.76 -7.11 -17.98
CA MET A 362 11.01 -6.39 -19.00
C MET A 362 10.31 -5.14 -18.44
N SER A 363 9.73 -5.22 -17.25
CA SER A 363 9.10 -4.06 -16.60
C SER A 363 10.12 -2.97 -16.33
N ARG A 364 11.29 -3.34 -15.77
CA ARG A 364 12.39 -2.39 -15.53
C ARG A 364 12.96 -1.81 -16.81
N LEU A 365 13.04 -2.60 -17.89
CA LEU A 365 13.44 -2.11 -19.20
C LEU A 365 12.49 -1.02 -19.71
N LEU A 366 11.18 -1.23 -19.58
CA LEU A 366 10.17 -0.25 -19.96
C LEU A 366 10.27 1.03 -19.12
N ASP A 367 10.50 0.92 -17.80
CA ASP A 367 10.73 2.07 -16.92
C ASP A 367 11.96 2.92 -17.33
N LEU A 368 12.99 2.29 -17.89
CA LEU A 368 14.22 2.97 -18.34
C LEU A 368 14.13 3.47 -19.79
N SER A 369 13.08 3.07 -20.50
CA SER A 369 12.91 3.36 -21.92
C SER A 369 12.36 4.79 -22.14
N PRO A 370 12.40 5.32 -23.37
CA PRO A 370 11.80 6.62 -23.68
C PRO A 370 10.26 6.59 -23.74
N ALA A 371 9.61 5.44 -23.54
CA ALA A 371 8.16 5.33 -23.52
C ALA A 371 7.60 5.93 -22.21
N SER A 372 6.64 6.84 -22.31
CA SER A 372 6.00 7.45 -21.14
C SER A 372 5.03 6.48 -20.45
N LEU A 373 4.31 5.70 -21.26
CA LEU A 373 3.38 4.66 -20.82
C LEU A 373 3.76 3.32 -21.44
N ILE A 374 3.22 2.23 -20.90
CA ILE A 374 3.41 0.89 -21.48
C ILE A 374 2.91 0.85 -22.93
N GLU A 375 1.83 1.57 -23.25
CA GLU A 375 1.25 1.64 -24.61
C GLU A 375 2.07 2.37 -25.65
N ASP A 376 3.05 3.14 -25.20
CA ASP A 376 3.98 3.84 -26.06
C ASP A 376 5.21 2.98 -26.41
N ALA A 377 5.29 1.76 -25.88
CA ALA A 377 6.30 0.78 -26.24
C ALA A 377 5.84 -0.16 -27.36
N PRO A 378 6.76 -0.85 -28.06
CA PRO A 378 6.40 -1.87 -29.03
C PRO A 378 5.53 -3.00 -28.45
N ILE A 379 4.51 -3.46 -29.19
CA ILE A 379 3.58 -4.54 -28.78
C ILE A 379 4.34 -5.77 -28.30
N TYR A 380 5.42 -6.15 -28.99
CA TYR A 380 6.24 -7.30 -28.58
C TYR A 380 6.82 -7.14 -27.17
N LEU A 381 7.30 -5.95 -26.80
CA LEU A 381 7.80 -5.70 -25.44
C LEU A 381 6.67 -5.67 -24.42
N GLN A 382 5.53 -5.05 -24.77
CA GLN A 382 4.33 -5.06 -23.92
C GLN A 382 3.83 -6.48 -23.64
N GLN A 383 3.79 -7.35 -24.64
CA GLN A 383 3.41 -8.76 -24.49
C GLN A 383 4.38 -9.55 -23.61
N ARG A 384 5.67 -9.20 -23.60
CA ARG A 384 6.65 -9.78 -22.67
C ARG A 384 6.54 -9.21 -21.27
N ALA A 385 6.11 -7.95 -21.13
CA ALA A 385 5.81 -7.36 -19.84
C ALA A 385 4.55 -7.98 -19.23
N TYR A 386 3.56 -8.35 -20.05
CA TYR A 386 2.29 -8.98 -19.69
C TYR A 386 2.11 -10.35 -20.36
N PRO A 387 2.95 -11.35 -20.06
CA PRO A 387 2.92 -12.62 -20.76
C PRO A 387 1.71 -13.47 -20.36
N ARG A 388 1.41 -14.47 -21.19
CA ARG A 388 0.37 -15.49 -20.93
C ARG A 388 0.99 -16.85 -20.62
N HIS A 389 1.93 -16.90 -19.67
CA HIS A 389 2.47 -18.20 -19.21
C HIS A 389 1.35 -19.09 -18.68
N PHE A 390 1.46 -20.41 -18.89
CA PHE A 390 0.42 -21.39 -18.55
C PHE A 390 -0.94 -21.14 -19.21
N ALA A 391 -0.97 -20.52 -20.40
CA ALA A 391 -2.22 -20.08 -21.03
C ALA A 391 -3.29 -21.16 -21.15
N ASP A 392 -2.91 -22.37 -21.56
CA ASP A 392 -3.86 -23.47 -21.74
C ASP A 392 -4.56 -23.81 -20.40
N LEU A 393 -3.80 -23.92 -19.32
CA LEU A 393 -4.31 -24.20 -17.97
C LEU A 393 -5.16 -23.04 -17.44
N ILE A 394 -4.66 -21.81 -17.53
CA ILE A 394 -5.38 -20.61 -17.04
C ILE A 394 -6.70 -20.43 -17.77
N ASN A 395 -6.71 -20.56 -19.11
CA ASN A 395 -7.92 -20.45 -19.91
C ASN A 395 -8.91 -21.56 -19.57
N GLN A 396 -8.44 -22.81 -19.48
CA GLN A 396 -9.29 -23.95 -19.15
C GLN A 396 -9.99 -23.75 -17.80
N GLU A 397 -9.23 -23.45 -16.74
CA GLU A 397 -9.77 -23.31 -15.39
C GLU A 397 -10.64 -22.06 -15.25
N ALA A 398 -10.24 -20.92 -15.81
CA ALA A 398 -11.05 -19.70 -15.78
C ALA A 398 -12.42 -19.92 -16.46
N LEU A 399 -12.45 -20.51 -17.66
CA LEU A 399 -13.69 -20.79 -18.38
C LEU A 399 -14.57 -21.79 -17.64
N LEU A 400 -13.99 -22.84 -17.04
CA LEU A 400 -14.71 -23.83 -16.24
C LEU A 400 -15.50 -23.16 -15.10
N TYR A 401 -14.89 -22.17 -14.44
CA TYR A 401 -15.48 -21.46 -13.30
C TYR A 401 -16.16 -20.13 -13.66
N LYS A 402 -16.38 -19.87 -14.96
CA LYS A 402 -17.03 -18.65 -15.49
C LYS A 402 -16.33 -17.36 -15.05
N ILE A 403 -15.01 -17.39 -15.03
CA ILE A 403 -14.15 -16.23 -14.78
C ILE A 403 -13.62 -15.77 -16.14
N ASN A 404 -13.56 -14.46 -16.37
CA ASN A 404 -12.89 -13.93 -17.56
C ASN A 404 -11.41 -14.38 -17.54
N PRO A 405 -10.91 -15.10 -18.57
CA PRO A 405 -9.53 -15.58 -18.57
C PRO A 405 -8.49 -14.48 -18.38
N LEU A 406 -8.69 -13.29 -18.97
CA LEU A 406 -7.78 -12.14 -18.81
C LEU A 406 -7.78 -11.61 -17.38
N LEU A 407 -8.91 -11.67 -16.68
CA LEU A 407 -8.95 -11.36 -15.25
C LEU A 407 -8.17 -12.40 -14.44
N TYR A 408 -8.26 -13.68 -14.81
CA TYR A 408 -7.51 -14.71 -14.12
C TYR A 408 -6.00 -14.59 -14.36
N PHE A 409 -5.55 -14.28 -15.57
CA PHE A 409 -4.15 -13.89 -15.82
C PHE A 409 -3.72 -12.70 -14.95
N SER A 410 -4.59 -11.69 -14.81
CA SER A 410 -4.32 -10.49 -14.01
C SER A 410 -4.13 -10.81 -12.52
N LEU A 411 -4.92 -11.75 -12.00
CA LEU A 411 -4.78 -12.28 -10.65
C LEU A 411 -3.48 -13.08 -10.50
N ILE A 412 -3.22 -14.07 -11.37
CA ILE A 412 -2.01 -14.91 -11.28
C ILE A 412 -0.73 -14.07 -11.39
N ARG A 413 -0.74 -13.05 -12.25
CA ARG A 413 0.32 -12.06 -12.34
C ARG A 413 0.54 -11.37 -10.99
N GLN A 414 -0.52 -10.89 -10.35
CA GLN A 414 -0.42 -10.23 -9.06
C GLN A 414 0.06 -11.17 -7.94
N GLU A 415 -0.37 -12.42 -7.96
CA GLU A 415 -0.06 -13.39 -6.91
C GLU A 415 1.39 -13.91 -6.97
N SER A 416 1.88 -14.24 -8.15
CA SER A 416 3.16 -14.95 -8.28
C SER A 416 4.11 -14.38 -9.33
N LEU A 417 3.64 -13.46 -10.19
CA LEU A 417 4.30 -13.15 -11.46
C LEU A 417 4.63 -14.43 -12.24
N PHE A 418 3.71 -15.39 -12.22
CA PHE A 418 3.82 -16.71 -12.86
C PHE A 418 4.95 -17.60 -12.32
N GLU A 419 5.47 -17.35 -11.12
CA GLU A 419 6.43 -18.24 -10.47
C GLU A 419 5.71 -19.40 -9.75
N GLU A 420 5.83 -20.60 -10.31
CA GLU A 420 5.18 -21.81 -9.77
C GLU A 420 5.70 -22.23 -8.39
N GLY A 421 6.95 -21.88 -8.06
CA GLY A 421 7.56 -22.13 -6.76
C GLY A 421 7.33 -21.02 -5.71
N ALA A 422 6.49 -20.02 -6.00
CA ALA A 422 6.32 -18.85 -5.13
C ALA A 422 5.80 -19.22 -3.74
N ARG A 423 6.41 -18.67 -2.70
CA ARG A 423 5.97 -18.81 -1.30
C ARG A 423 6.01 -17.47 -0.57
N SER A 424 4.90 -17.06 0.04
CA SER A 424 4.82 -15.83 0.85
C SER A 424 5.23 -16.06 2.32
N SER A 425 5.42 -14.96 3.06
CA SER A 425 5.63 -14.98 4.52
C SER A 425 4.43 -15.56 5.29
N ALA A 426 3.22 -15.40 4.74
CA ALA A 426 1.98 -16.00 5.24
C ALA A 426 1.79 -17.46 4.77
N ALA A 427 2.84 -18.07 4.22
CA ALA A 427 2.86 -19.43 3.69
C ALA A 427 1.88 -19.67 2.52
N ALA A 428 1.48 -18.64 1.78
CA ALA A 428 0.73 -18.78 0.53
C ALA A 428 1.61 -19.41 -0.56
N GLN A 429 1.07 -20.30 -1.39
CA GLN A 429 1.86 -21.22 -2.23
C GLN A 429 1.44 -21.21 -3.71
N GLY A 430 2.45 -21.21 -4.59
CA GLY A 430 2.32 -21.40 -6.04
C GLY A 430 1.68 -20.23 -6.79
N LEU A 431 1.24 -20.50 -8.02
CA LEU A 431 0.81 -19.50 -9.01
C LEU A 431 -0.30 -18.55 -8.52
N ALA A 432 -1.27 -19.09 -7.79
CA ALA A 432 -2.45 -18.43 -7.26
C ALA A 432 -2.36 -18.17 -5.74
N GLN A 433 -1.17 -18.39 -5.15
CA GLN A 433 -0.86 -18.13 -3.72
C GLN A 433 -1.93 -18.69 -2.76
N ILE A 434 -2.18 -19.99 -2.84
CA ILE A 434 -3.13 -20.67 -1.95
C ILE A 434 -2.47 -20.91 -0.60
N ILE A 435 -3.08 -20.43 0.49
CA ILE A 435 -2.65 -20.76 1.86
C ILE A 435 -3.08 -22.18 2.25
N PRO A 436 -2.37 -22.87 3.17
CA PRO A 436 -2.62 -24.27 3.49
C PRO A 436 -4.06 -24.59 3.89
N ASP A 437 -4.67 -23.79 4.76
CA ASP A 437 -6.04 -24.01 5.24
C ASP A 437 -7.06 -23.92 4.09
N THR A 438 -6.91 -22.91 3.22
CA THR A 438 -7.71 -22.78 2.00
C THR A 438 -7.49 -23.97 1.06
N GLY A 439 -6.24 -24.42 0.90
CA GLY A 439 -5.90 -25.58 0.09
C GLY A 439 -6.63 -26.84 0.55
N HIS A 440 -6.56 -27.16 1.85
CA HIS A 440 -7.31 -28.29 2.43
C HIS A 440 -8.82 -28.15 2.22
N TRP A 441 -9.36 -26.96 2.46
CA TRP A 441 -10.79 -26.67 2.30
C TRP A 441 -11.28 -26.83 0.85
N VAL A 442 -10.47 -26.42 -0.13
CA VAL A 442 -10.76 -26.60 -1.57
C VAL A 442 -10.62 -28.06 -1.96
N ALA A 443 -9.58 -28.75 -1.48
CA ALA A 443 -9.34 -30.16 -1.78
C ALA A 443 -10.52 -31.05 -1.35
N GLU A 444 -11.08 -30.81 -0.17
CA GLU A 444 -12.27 -31.52 0.31
C GLU A 444 -13.47 -31.33 -0.63
N ARG A 445 -13.70 -30.09 -1.09
CA ARG A 445 -14.82 -29.73 -1.98
C ARG A 445 -14.69 -30.29 -3.40
N LEU A 446 -13.46 -30.34 -3.89
CA LEU A 446 -13.14 -30.86 -5.22
C LEU A 446 -12.90 -32.37 -5.23
N GLY A 447 -12.93 -33.04 -4.07
CA GLY A 447 -12.74 -34.48 -3.95
C GLY A 447 -11.31 -34.93 -4.25
N HIS A 448 -10.31 -34.22 -3.71
CA HIS A 448 -8.88 -34.55 -3.78
C HIS A 448 -8.39 -35.15 -2.44
N PRO A 449 -8.71 -36.41 -2.12
CA PRO A 449 -8.31 -37.06 -0.85
C PRO A 449 -6.80 -37.26 -0.70
N GLU A 450 -6.05 -37.19 -1.80
CA GLU A 450 -4.59 -37.29 -1.85
C GLU A 450 -3.86 -35.97 -1.55
N TYR A 451 -4.59 -34.87 -1.29
CA TYR A 451 -4.01 -33.55 -1.17
C TYR A 451 -2.99 -33.44 -0.03
N THR A 452 -1.81 -32.90 -0.37
CA THR A 452 -0.82 -32.41 0.58
C THR A 452 -0.38 -31.00 0.18
N ASN A 453 0.19 -30.24 1.12
CA ASN A 453 0.68 -28.88 0.87
C ASN A 453 1.85 -28.83 -0.13
N GLU A 454 2.48 -29.96 -0.45
CA GLU A 454 3.51 -30.06 -1.49
C GLU A 454 2.91 -30.14 -2.89
N ILE A 455 1.77 -30.84 -3.03
CA ILE A 455 1.10 -31.04 -4.32
C ILE A 455 0.57 -29.71 -4.90
N ILE A 456 0.26 -28.72 -4.05
CA ILE A 456 -0.25 -27.42 -4.46
C ILE A 456 0.74 -26.61 -5.32
N TYR A 457 2.02 -26.95 -5.36
CA TYR A 457 2.99 -26.28 -6.26
C TYR A 457 2.85 -26.74 -7.72
N GLN A 458 2.13 -27.84 -7.99
CA GLN A 458 1.89 -28.28 -9.36
C GLN A 458 0.94 -27.29 -10.07
N PRO A 459 1.34 -26.65 -11.19
CA PRO A 459 0.57 -25.59 -11.83
C PRO A 459 -0.90 -25.92 -12.11
N HIS A 460 -1.20 -27.13 -12.61
CA HIS A 460 -2.57 -27.55 -12.92
C HIS A 460 -3.47 -27.68 -11.69
N ILE A 461 -2.92 -28.03 -10.52
CA ILE A 461 -3.67 -28.11 -9.26
C ILE A 461 -3.83 -26.71 -8.67
N ASN A 462 -2.74 -25.94 -8.64
CA ASN A 462 -2.75 -24.60 -8.08
C ASN A 462 -3.75 -23.68 -8.81
N LEU A 463 -3.72 -23.68 -10.14
CA LEU A 463 -4.63 -22.87 -10.96
C LEU A 463 -6.08 -23.34 -10.83
N LYS A 464 -6.32 -24.66 -10.78
CA LYS A 464 -7.67 -25.19 -10.52
C LYS A 464 -8.20 -24.73 -9.16
N PHE A 465 -7.37 -24.77 -8.13
CA PHE A 465 -7.75 -24.39 -6.76
C PHE A 465 -8.00 -22.88 -6.66
N GLY A 466 -7.15 -22.06 -7.26
CA GLY A 466 -7.32 -20.61 -7.29
C GLY A 466 -8.58 -20.19 -8.06
N ALA A 467 -8.82 -20.76 -9.24
CA ALA A 467 -10.02 -20.47 -10.02
C ALA A 467 -11.30 -20.91 -9.28
N TYR A 468 -11.29 -22.09 -8.65
CA TYR A 468 -12.39 -22.56 -7.80
C TYR A 468 -12.64 -21.60 -6.63
N TYR A 469 -11.60 -21.22 -5.89
CA TYR A 469 -11.73 -20.39 -4.71
C TYR A 469 -12.23 -18.99 -5.06
N LEU A 470 -11.72 -18.37 -6.13
CA LEU A 470 -12.22 -17.08 -6.61
C LEU A 470 -13.70 -17.16 -7.04
N ALA A 471 -14.09 -18.21 -7.74
CA ALA A 471 -15.49 -18.39 -8.13
C ALA A 471 -16.41 -18.64 -6.94
N TRP A 472 -15.97 -19.42 -5.96
CA TRP A 472 -16.70 -19.58 -4.71
C TRP A 472 -16.84 -18.26 -3.96
N ALA A 473 -15.78 -17.47 -3.82
CA ALA A 473 -15.82 -16.16 -3.17
C ALA A 473 -16.77 -15.20 -3.90
N ARG A 474 -16.77 -15.21 -5.24
CA ARG A 474 -17.72 -14.47 -6.07
C ARG A 474 -19.16 -14.88 -5.77
N ASP A 475 -19.44 -16.18 -5.74
CA ASP A 475 -20.79 -16.68 -5.51
C ASP A 475 -21.27 -16.44 -4.07
N TYR A 476 -20.35 -16.48 -3.09
CA TYR A 476 -20.61 -16.10 -1.69
C TYR A 476 -20.95 -14.60 -1.56
N LEU A 477 -20.36 -13.75 -2.40
CA LEU A 477 -20.51 -12.28 -2.37
C LEU A 477 -21.47 -11.78 -3.47
N ASP A 478 -22.61 -12.47 -3.62
CA ASP A 478 -23.72 -12.11 -4.52
C ASP A 478 -23.33 -11.92 -5.99
N GLY A 479 -22.32 -12.66 -6.46
CA GLY A 479 -21.85 -12.59 -7.84
C GLY A 479 -20.91 -11.43 -8.15
N ASN A 480 -20.56 -10.58 -7.16
CA ASN A 480 -19.72 -9.40 -7.38
C ASN A 480 -18.23 -9.77 -7.39
N ILE A 481 -17.61 -9.69 -8.57
CA ILE A 481 -16.20 -10.07 -8.76
C ILE A 481 -15.20 -9.15 -8.02
N ILE A 482 -15.57 -7.90 -7.72
CA ILE A 482 -14.71 -6.97 -6.96
C ILE A 482 -14.67 -7.37 -5.50
N SER A 483 -15.85 -7.65 -4.93
CA SER A 483 -15.96 -8.21 -3.60
C SER A 483 -15.18 -9.53 -3.53
N ALA A 484 -15.26 -10.37 -4.58
CA ALA A 484 -14.52 -11.63 -4.66
C ALA A 484 -12.99 -11.43 -4.62
N LEU A 485 -12.45 -10.45 -5.34
CA LEU A 485 -11.01 -10.14 -5.29
C LEU A 485 -10.57 -9.66 -3.90
N VAL A 486 -11.37 -8.80 -3.26
CA VAL A 486 -11.13 -8.40 -1.86
C VAL A 486 -11.20 -9.62 -0.94
N GLY A 487 -12.18 -10.49 -1.13
CA GLY A 487 -12.35 -11.72 -0.34
C GLY A 487 -11.25 -12.74 -0.59
N TYR A 488 -10.67 -12.77 -1.78
CA TYR A 488 -9.53 -13.62 -2.12
C TYR A 488 -8.30 -13.23 -1.28
N ASN A 489 -8.01 -11.92 -1.20
CA ASN A 489 -6.85 -11.40 -0.47
C ASN A 489 -7.07 -11.27 1.06
N ALA A 490 -8.25 -10.82 1.51
CA ALA A 490 -8.52 -10.52 2.92
C ALA A 490 -9.56 -11.44 3.58
N GLY A 491 -10.09 -12.44 2.88
CA GLY A 491 -11.14 -13.33 3.37
C GLY A 491 -12.55 -12.82 3.02
N PRO A 492 -13.46 -13.69 2.54
CA PRO A 492 -14.79 -13.28 2.08
C PRO A 492 -15.68 -12.63 3.16
N GLY A 493 -15.59 -13.08 4.41
CA GLY A 493 -16.36 -12.46 5.50
C GLY A 493 -15.95 -11.01 5.78
N ASN A 494 -14.67 -10.67 5.63
CA ASN A 494 -14.21 -9.27 5.73
C ASN A 494 -14.71 -8.44 4.54
N ALA A 495 -14.65 -9.02 3.34
CA ALA A 495 -15.17 -8.38 2.13
C ALA A 495 -16.68 -8.09 2.22
N GLU A 496 -17.46 -9.03 2.76
CA GLU A 496 -18.89 -8.88 3.06
C GLU A 496 -19.14 -7.71 4.01
N ALA A 497 -18.48 -7.69 5.17
CA ALA A 497 -18.63 -6.61 6.16
C ALA A 497 -18.27 -5.23 5.61
N TRP A 498 -17.19 -5.12 4.82
CA TRP A 498 -16.85 -3.85 4.15
C TRP A 498 -17.88 -3.46 3.08
N ARG A 499 -18.46 -4.44 2.37
CA ARG A 499 -19.47 -4.19 1.34
C ARG A 499 -20.76 -3.66 1.95
N GLU A 500 -21.17 -4.19 3.11
CA GLU A 500 -22.35 -3.68 3.84
C GLU A 500 -22.22 -2.18 4.18
N ILE A 501 -21.01 -1.73 4.51
CA ILE A 501 -20.74 -0.32 4.84
C ILE A 501 -20.68 0.56 3.58
N ALA A 502 -20.10 0.06 2.49
CA ALA A 502 -19.86 0.83 1.28
C ALA A 502 -21.08 0.92 0.35
N GLY A 503 -21.93 -0.11 0.35
CA GLY A 503 -23.04 -0.26 -0.58
C GLY A 503 -22.62 -0.75 -1.97
N ALA A 504 -23.49 -0.52 -2.95
CA ALA A 504 -23.39 -1.15 -4.28
C ALA A 504 -22.30 -0.56 -5.20
N ASP A 505 -21.81 0.65 -4.93
CA ASP A 505 -20.78 1.31 -5.74
C ASP A 505 -19.41 0.65 -5.48
N ASP A 506 -18.86 0.02 -6.52
CA ASP A 506 -17.60 -0.71 -6.46
C ASP A 506 -16.37 0.20 -6.29
N ALA A 507 -16.39 1.41 -6.86
CA ALA A 507 -15.30 2.37 -6.66
C ALA A 507 -15.31 2.90 -5.21
N LEU A 508 -16.50 3.19 -4.68
CA LEU A 508 -16.66 3.57 -3.29
C LEU A 508 -16.26 2.44 -2.33
N PHE A 509 -16.60 1.19 -2.65
CA PHE A 509 -16.19 0.02 -1.88
C PHE A 509 -14.67 -0.11 -1.78
N VAL A 510 -13.95 -0.04 -2.91
CA VAL A 510 -12.48 -0.12 -2.91
C VAL A 510 -11.87 1.06 -2.14
N GLU A 511 -12.40 2.26 -2.28
CA GLU A 511 -11.89 3.45 -1.58
C GLU A 511 -12.04 3.36 -0.06
N LEU A 512 -13.12 2.73 0.42
CA LEU A 512 -13.44 2.62 1.84
C LEU A 512 -12.71 1.49 2.57
N LEU A 513 -12.00 0.62 1.86
CA LEU A 513 -11.24 -0.48 2.48
C LEU A 513 -10.22 0.07 3.49
N THR A 514 -10.42 -0.18 4.78
CA THR A 514 -9.56 0.38 5.84
C THR A 514 -8.15 -0.22 5.88
N VAL A 515 -7.96 -1.36 5.21
CA VAL A 515 -6.68 -2.05 5.07
C VAL A 515 -6.09 -1.74 3.70
N ASN A 516 -4.82 -1.35 3.66
CA ASN A 516 -4.14 -0.95 2.42
C ASN A 516 -3.93 -2.11 1.43
N GLU A 517 -3.64 -3.32 1.93
CA GLU A 517 -3.29 -4.45 1.08
C GLU A 517 -4.42 -4.87 0.12
N PRO A 518 -5.67 -5.13 0.55
CA PRO A 518 -6.75 -5.48 -0.37
C PRO A 518 -7.11 -4.36 -1.33
N ARG A 519 -6.98 -3.11 -0.88
CA ARG A 519 -7.18 -1.93 -1.72
C ARG A 519 -6.18 -1.90 -2.86
N LEU A 520 -4.89 -2.03 -2.56
CA LEU A 520 -3.84 -2.05 -3.56
C LEU A 520 -3.98 -3.27 -4.48
N TYR A 521 -4.33 -4.43 -3.92
CA TYR A 521 -4.54 -5.67 -4.66
C TYR A 521 -5.58 -5.51 -5.79
N VAL A 522 -6.76 -4.95 -5.49
CA VAL A 522 -7.80 -4.70 -6.51
C VAL A 522 -7.33 -3.68 -7.54
N ARG A 523 -6.64 -2.61 -7.11
CA ARG A 523 -6.12 -1.58 -8.03
C ARG A 523 -5.12 -2.16 -9.02
N ILE A 524 -4.15 -2.97 -8.54
CA ILE A 524 -3.15 -3.58 -9.42
C ILE A 524 -3.79 -4.60 -10.36
N ILE A 525 -4.71 -5.44 -9.88
CA ILE A 525 -5.42 -6.39 -10.76
C ILE A 525 -6.23 -5.64 -11.84
N THR A 526 -6.81 -4.49 -11.51
CA THR A 526 -7.52 -3.66 -12.48
C THR A 526 -6.56 -3.13 -13.56
N THR A 527 -5.40 -2.62 -13.18
CA THR A 527 -4.36 -2.17 -14.14
C THR A 527 -3.80 -3.33 -14.96
N ASN A 528 -3.56 -4.50 -14.35
CA ASN A 528 -3.18 -5.71 -15.09
C ASN A 528 -4.25 -6.10 -16.11
N LEU A 529 -5.53 -6.06 -15.72
CA LEU A 529 -6.65 -6.39 -16.61
C LEU A 529 -6.74 -5.40 -17.77
N TYR A 530 -6.49 -4.12 -17.54
CA TYR A 530 -6.41 -3.12 -18.61
C TYR A 530 -5.37 -3.52 -19.66
N HIS A 531 -4.13 -3.81 -19.26
CA HIS A 531 -3.08 -4.22 -20.20
C HIS A 531 -3.36 -5.56 -20.89
N TYR A 532 -3.81 -6.58 -20.15
CA TYR A 532 -4.20 -7.86 -20.75
C TYR A 532 -5.36 -7.69 -21.75
N THR A 533 -6.34 -6.85 -21.45
CA THR A 533 -7.48 -6.56 -22.35
C THR A 533 -7.02 -5.84 -23.60
N ARG A 534 -6.14 -4.83 -23.48
CA ARG A 534 -5.57 -4.13 -24.63
C ARG A 534 -4.79 -5.06 -25.56
N LEU A 535 -3.96 -5.94 -25.01
CA LEU A 535 -3.07 -6.81 -25.77
C LEU A 535 -3.77 -8.04 -26.35
N TYR A 536 -4.79 -8.56 -25.69
CA TYR A 536 -5.38 -9.88 -25.98
C TYR A 536 -6.91 -9.94 -25.97
N GLY A 537 -7.60 -8.83 -25.74
CA GLY A 537 -9.07 -8.80 -25.67
C GLY A 537 -9.77 -8.96 -27.02
N GLY A 538 -9.06 -8.73 -28.13
CA GLY A 538 -9.58 -8.93 -29.50
C GLY A 538 -9.24 -10.29 -30.11
N SER A 539 -8.59 -11.20 -29.36
CA SER A 539 -8.11 -12.50 -29.84
C SER A 539 -8.94 -13.69 -29.40
#